data_AF-A0A857NC57-F1
#
_entry.id   AF-A0A857NC57-F1
#
_cell.length_a   1.000
_cell.length_b   1.000
_cell.length_c   1.000
_cell.angle_alpha   90.00
_cell.angle_beta   90.00
_cell.angle_gamma   90.00
#
_symmetry.space_group_name_H-M   'P 1'
#
loop_
_entity.id
_entity.type
_entity.pdbx_description
1 polymer ?
#
loop_
_entity_poly.entity_id
_entity_poly.type
_entity_poly.pdbx_seq_one_letter_code
_entity_poly.pdbx_strand_id
1 'polypeptide(L)'
;MMKRLLVVLFGLFLWMGLSGRVLAGEVGVYFFWGEGCPHCAKEKIFLDKLERDYEEVRVYEFEITRNQANVMLLQEMARDLDVEVAGVPFTVVGRDYWIGYQSEATTGKEIEAAVIGLIEEEGEAIGSEEGEADKGADEGTGVTIERMKRDGASIEVPILGEVEIEGLSLPVLTVVMAVLDGFNPCAMWTLLFLISLLLGMENRRRMWILGVTFVATSAGVYFLFLSAWLNLFLFVGMVGWIRGLIGLVAVGAGGYYLWDFCVNREGGCGVMGDEKRQKVFEKLKGIVLRQRFWMALMGIVLLAVAVNMVELVCSAGLPAVYTQILSMSELSSWQYYMYLVFYVLIFMLDDLFVFFTAMITLRAVGIESKYARYSHLIGGGLMLVLGLLLWFKPEVLMFG
;
A
#
# COMPACT_ATOMS: atom_id res chain seq x y z
N MET A 1 -50.64 63.75 15.17
CA MET A 1 -49.41 63.13 15.73
C MET A 1 -49.51 61.62 15.89
N MET A 2 -50.64 61.06 16.37
CA MET A 2 -50.78 59.62 16.67
C MET A 2 -50.54 58.67 15.47
N LYS A 3 -50.96 59.03 14.24
CA LYS A 3 -50.71 58.23 13.03
C LYS A 3 -49.23 58.18 12.62
N ARG A 4 -48.44 59.21 12.90
CA ARG A 4 -46.99 59.21 12.60
C ARG A 4 -46.21 58.39 13.62
N LEU A 5 -46.67 58.38 14.88
CA LEU A 5 -46.08 57.55 15.93
C LEU A 5 -46.28 56.05 15.66
N LEU A 6 -47.46 55.67 15.16
CA LEU A 6 -47.82 54.28 14.83
C LEU A 6 -47.00 53.72 13.65
N VAL A 7 -46.71 54.55 12.65
CA VAL A 7 -45.85 54.16 11.51
C VAL A 7 -44.39 54.02 11.92
N VAL A 8 -43.90 54.87 12.83
CA VAL A 8 -42.53 54.76 13.38
C VAL A 8 -42.40 53.54 14.29
N LEU A 9 -43.41 53.25 15.13
CA LEU A 9 -43.44 52.05 15.98
C LEU A 9 -43.55 50.76 15.17
N PHE A 10 -44.36 50.74 14.10
CA PHE A 10 -44.47 49.58 13.21
C PHE A 10 -43.19 49.38 12.38
N GLY A 11 -42.52 50.46 11.98
CA GLY A 11 -41.21 50.40 11.33
C GLY A 11 -40.10 49.91 12.27
N LEU A 12 -40.12 50.29 13.55
CA LEU A 12 -39.19 49.79 14.56
C LEU A 12 -39.43 48.31 14.90
N PHE A 13 -40.70 47.89 14.94
CA PHE A 13 -41.08 46.50 15.19
C PHE A 13 -40.71 45.58 14.01
N LEU A 14 -40.82 46.07 12.77
CA LEU A 14 -40.33 45.37 11.57
C LEU A 14 -38.79 45.33 11.46
N TRP A 15 -38.09 46.33 12.01
CA TRP A 15 -36.62 46.34 12.06
C TRP A 15 -36.08 45.40 13.15
N MET A 16 -36.76 45.31 14.30
CA MET A 16 -36.42 44.35 15.36
C MET A 16 -36.77 42.90 15.00
N GLY A 17 -37.79 42.66 14.17
CA GLY A 17 -38.16 41.31 13.72
C GLY A 17 -37.26 40.69 12.66
N LEU A 18 -36.25 41.41 12.14
CA LEU A 18 -35.34 40.93 11.10
C LEU A 18 -33.88 40.73 11.54
N SER A 19 -33.56 40.99 12.80
CA SER A 19 -32.20 40.81 13.34
C SER A 19 -32.17 39.60 14.27
N GLY A 20 -31.94 38.42 13.70
CA GLY A 20 -31.83 37.18 14.47
C GLY A 20 -32.08 35.90 13.69
N ARG A 21 -31.46 35.73 12.51
CA ARG A 21 -31.04 34.37 12.14
C ARG A 21 -29.70 34.16 12.82
N VAL A 22 -29.71 33.54 13.99
CA VAL A 22 -28.52 32.90 14.54
C VAL A 22 -28.08 31.91 13.47
N LEU A 23 -26.89 32.11 12.90
CA LEU A 23 -26.24 31.04 12.13
C LEU A 23 -26.12 29.88 13.10
N ALA A 24 -26.76 28.76 12.82
CA ALA A 24 -26.38 27.49 13.43
C ALA A 24 -24.86 27.33 13.25
N GLY A 25 -24.17 26.77 14.25
CA GLY A 25 -22.73 26.56 14.16
C GLY A 25 -22.40 25.81 12.87
N GLU A 26 -21.36 26.26 12.15
CA GLU A 26 -20.87 25.53 10.99
C GLU A 26 -19.99 24.39 11.50
N VAL A 27 -20.37 23.14 11.23
CA VAL A 27 -19.55 21.96 11.53
C VAL A 27 -18.42 21.87 10.52
N GLY A 28 -17.21 22.20 10.97
CA GLY A 28 -16.01 22.17 10.15
C GLY A 28 -15.42 20.76 10.03
N VAL A 29 -15.27 20.28 8.79
CA VAL A 29 -14.55 19.05 8.45
C VAL A 29 -13.19 19.42 7.86
N TYR A 30 -12.10 19.05 8.51
CA TYR A 30 -10.74 19.39 8.06
C TYR A 30 -10.11 18.18 7.37
N PHE A 31 -9.86 18.30 6.08
CA PHE A 31 -9.40 17.21 5.21
C PHE A 31 -8.00 17.50 4.67
N PHE A 32 -7.01 16.73 5.12
CA PHE A 32 -5.64 16.81 4.64
C PHE A 32 -5.38 15.72 3.58
N TRP A 33 -4.82 16.12 2.44
CA TRP A 33 -4.64 15.25 1.29
C TRP A 33 -3.32 15.50 0.55
N GLY A 34 -2.92 14.57 -0.32
CA GLY A 34 -1.69 14.67 -1.11
C GLY A 34 -1.87 14.36 -2.59
N GLU A 35 -1.01 14.91 -3.44
CA GLU A 35 -0.98 14.62 -4.88
C GLU A 35 -0.64 13.15 -5.13
N GLY A 36 -1.46 12.49 -5.96
CA GLY A 36 -1.29 11.06 -6.28
C GLY A 36 -1.83 10.11 -5.21
N CYS A 37 -2.60 10.60 -4.23
CA CYS A 37 -3.27 9.79 -3.22
C CYS A 37 -4.67 9.32 -3.73
N PRO A 38 -4.87 8.03 -4.08
CA PRO A 38 -6.14 7.54 -4.61
C PRO A 38 -7.26 7.53 -3.55
N HIS A 39 -6.92 7.24 -2.29
CA HIS A 39 -7.86 7.27 -1.18
C HIS A 39 -8.38 8.68 -0.90
N CYS A 40 -7.51 9.68 -1.00
CA CYS A 40 -7.87 11.09 -0.89
C CYS A 40 -8.86 11.50 -1.99
N ALA A 41 -8.67 11.00 -3.22
CA ALA A 41 -9.60 11.28 -4.31
C ALA A 41 -10.99 10.66 -4.07
N LYS A 42 -11.05 9.45 -3.50
CA LYS A 42 -12.31 8.80 -3.11
C LYS A 42 -13.01 9.58 -1.99
N GLU A 43 -12.26 9.95 -0.95
CA GLU A 43 -12.79 10.71 0.18
C GLU A 43 -13.30 12.09 -0.23
N LYS A 44 -12.56 12.79 -1.09
CA LYS A 44 -12.98 14.09 -1.60
C LYS A 44 -14.36 14.05 -2.27
N ILE A 45 -14.63 13.02 -3.08
CA ILE A 45 -15.96 12.85 -3.71
C ILE A 45 -17.06 12.68 -2.66
N PHE A 46 -16.77 11.96 -1.59
CA PHE A 46 -17.68 11.75 -0.48
C PHE A 46 -17.89 13.04 0.34
N LEU A 47 -16.82 13.77 0.68
CA LEU A 47 -16.91 15.03 1.41
C LEU A 47 -17.64 16.12 0.60
N ASP A 48 -17.41 16.18 -0.72
CA ASP A 48 -18.17 17.05 -1.63
C ASP A 48 -19.66 16.70 -1.67
N LYS A 49 -20.02 15.44 -1.43
CA LYS A 49 -21.41 15.01 -1.27
C LYS A 49 -21.95 15.40 0.11
N LEU A 50 -21.17 15.19 1.15
CA LEU A 50 -21.53 15.51 2.54
C LEU A 50 -21.82 17.01 2.73
N GLU A 51 -20.97 17.88 2.19
CA GLU A 51 -21.18 19.34 2.20
C GLU A 51 -22.43 19.78 1.41
N ARG A 52 -22.89 18.98 0.44
CA ARG A 52 -24.13 19.23 -0.29
C ARG A 52 -25.38 18.71 0.41
N ASP A 53 -25.24 17.62 1.15
CA ASP A 53 -26.35 16.96 1.83
C ASP A 53 -26.69 17.63 3.17
N TYR A 54 -25.72 18.33 3.79
CA TYR A 54 -25.87 19.06 5.06
C TYR A 54 -25.40 20.52 4.91
N GLU A 55 -26.32 21.49 5.00
CA GLU A 55 -26.02 22.93 4.79
C GLU A 55 -25.16 23.52 5.92
N GLU A 56 -25.15 22.88 7.08
CA GLU A 56 -24.38 23.25 8.28
C GLU A 56 -22.93 22.77 8.19
N VAL A 57 -22.58 21.94 7.20
CA VAL A 57 -21.24 21.34 7.07
C VAL A 57 -20.38 22.19 6.16
N ARG A 58 -19.11 22.34 6.53
CA ARG A 58 -18.11 23.00 5.69
C ARG A 58 -16.81 22.21 5.63
N VAL A 59 -16.36 21.90 4.43
CA VAL A 59 -15.14 21.11 4.21
C VAL A 59 -13.96 22.04 3.93
N TYR A 60 -12.91 21.90 4.74
CA TYR A 60 -11.66 22.62 4.60
C TYR A 60 -10.57 21.68 4.08
N GLU A 61 -10.16 21.88 2.83
CA GLU A 61 -9.17 21.02 2.18
C GLU A 61 -7.73 21.58 2.29
N PHE A 62 -6.78 20.73 2.67
CA PHE A 62 -5.37 21.08 2.84
C PHE A 62 -4.46 20.10 2.09
N GLU A 63 -3.91 20.54 0.95
CA GLU A 63 -2.90 19.78 0.20
C GLU A 63 -1.54 19.82 0.93
N ILE A 64 -0.90 18.69 1.21
CA ILE A 64 0.34 18.63 2.01
C ILE A 64 1.62 18.30 1.23
N THR A 65 1.53 17.86 -0.02
CA THR A 65 2.69 17.41 -0.83
C THR A 65 3.55 18.59 -1.28
N ARG A 66 2.92 19.71 -1.64
CA ARG A 66 3.59 20.91 -2.16
C ARG A 66 3.49 22.10 -1.22
N ASN A 67 2.71 22.00 -0.14
CA ASN A 67 2.48 23.12 0.77
C ASN A 67 2.95 22.80 2.20
N GLN A 68 4.11 23.34 2.55
CA GLN A 68 4.71 23.18 3.88
C GLN A 68 3.88 23.83 5.00
N ALA A 69 3.09 24.87 4.71
CA ALA A 69 2.22 25.48 5.72
C ALA A 69 1.10 24.52 6.15
N ASN A 70 0.54 23.77 5.20
CA ASN A 70 -0.48 22.76 5.47
C ASN A 70 0.09 21.57 6.24
N VAL A 71 1.36 21.20 6.02
CA VAL A 71 2.05 20.20 6.84
C VAL A 71 2.17 20.66 8.30
N MET A 72 2.49 21.94 8.53
CA MET A 72 2.55 22.48 9.90
C MET A 72 1.18 22.47 10.58
N LEU A 73 0.11 22.82 9.86
CA LEU A 73 -1.26 22.75 10.38
C LEU A 73 -1.65 21.30 10.73
N LEU A 74 -1.31 20.33 9.89
CA LEU A 74 -1.53 18.91 10.17
C LEU A 74 -0.81 18.49 11.46
N GLN A 75 0.44 18.90 11.64
CA GLN A 75 1.23 18.57 12.83
C GLN A 75 0.69 19.23 14.10
N GLU A 76 0.15 20.44 13.99
CA GLU A 76 -0.49 21.15 15.10
C GLU A 76 -1.78 20.43 15.51
N MET A 77 -2.67 20.13 14.57
CA MET A 77 -3.90 19.38 14.84
C MET A 77 -3.62 17.97 15.38
N ALA A 78 -2.64 17.28 14.82
CA ALA A 78 -2.23 15.96 15.30
C ALA A 78 -1.74 16.01 16.76
N ARG A 79 -1.00 17.06 17.13
CA ARG A 79 -0.54 17.26 18.51
C ARG A 79 -1.69 17.56 19.46
N ASP A 80 -2.65 18.38 19.04
CA ASP A 80 -3.81 18.72 19.86
C ASP A 80 -4.73 17.52 20.10
N LEU A 81 -4.74 16.57 19.17
CA LEU A 81 -5.48 15.30 19.25
C LEU A 81 -4.66 14.15 19.87
N ASP A 82 -3.41 14.39 20.27
CA ASP A 82 -2.47 13.39 20.80
C ASP A 82 -2.31 12.15 19.88
N VAL A 83 -2.25 12.38 18.56
CA VAL A 83 -2.12 11.34 17.54
C VAL A 83 -0.85 11.53 16.69
N GLU A 84 -0.19 10.43 16.37
CA GLU A 84 0.91 10.42 15.40
C GLU A 84 0.37 10.15 13.99
N VAL A 85 0.35 11.19 13.15
CA VAL A 85 -0.14 11.09 11.77
C VAL A 85 1.00 10.76 10.81
N ALA A 86 0.96 9.57 10.21
CA ALA A 86 2.00 9.05 9.33
C ALA A 86 1.68 9.17 7.82
N GLY A 87 0.49 9.66 7.45
CA GLY A 87 0.06 9.70 6.05
C GLY A 87 -1.26 10.43 5.82
N VAL A 88 -1.71 10.41 4.56
CA VAL A 88 -2.98 10.99 4.08
C VAL A 88 -3.81 9.94 3.34
N PRO A 89 -5.14 10.09 3.29
CA PRO A 89 -5.90 11.22 3.83
C PRO A 89 -5.97 11.24 5.36
N PHE A 90 -6.04 12.43 5.94
CA PHE A 90 -6.28 12.63 7.37
C PHE A 90 -7.44 13.60 7.54
N THR A 91 -8.50 13.15 8.19
CA THR A 91 -9.75 13.91 8.31
C THR A 91 -10.08 14.13 9.78
N VAL A 92 -10.45 15.35 10.14
CA VAL A 92 -10.79 15.74 11.51
C VAL A 92 -12.17 16.37 11.53
N VAL A 93 -13.02 15.90 12.44
CA VAL A 93 -14.38 16.41 12.68
C VAL A 93 -14.54 16.61 14.19
N GLY A 94 -14.54 17.86 14.65
CA GLY A 94 -14.56 18.17 16.08
C GLY A 94 -13.34 17.60 16.81
N ARG A 95 -13.57 16.58 17.66
CA ARG A 95 -12.50 15.83 18.35
C ARG A 95 -12.22 14.45 17.75
N ASP A 96 -13.04 14.01 16.81
CA ASP A 96 -12.88 12.74 16.12
C ASP A 96 -11.97 12.92 14.91
N TYR A 97 -11.22 11.87 14.57
CA TYR A 97 -10.30 11.86 13.44
C TYR A 97 -10.22 10.49 12.77
N TRP A 98 -9.85 10.50 11.49
CA TRP A 98 -9.64 9.30 10.68
C TRP A 98 -8.33 9.41 9.90
N ILE A 99 -7.55 8.32 9.91
CA ILE A 99 -6.33 8.18 9.10
C ILE A 99 -6.65 7.16 8.00
N GLY A 100 -6.69 7.63 6.76
CA GLY A 100 -7.08 6.83 5.61
C GLY A 100 -8.58 6.88 5.33
N TYR A 101 -8.96 6.51 4.10
CA TYR A 101 -10.35 6.43 3.67
C TYR A 101 -10.56 5.24 2.75
N GLN A 102 -11.54 4.41 3.09
CA GLN A 102 -11.82 3.20 2.33
C GLN A 102 -13.00 3.37 1.38
N SER A 103 -14.19 3.58 1.92
CA SER A 103 -15.42 3.70 1.14
C SER A 103 -16.47 4.52 1.89
N GLU A 104 -17.50 4.94 1.16
CA GLU A 104 -18.67 5.61 1.73
C GLU A 104 -19.43 4.70 2.71
N ALA A 105 -19.40 3.38 2.51
CA ALA A 105 -20.12 2.43 3.34
C ALA A 105 -19.46 2.16 4.70
N THR A 106 -18.15 2.39 4.82
CA THR A 106 -17.36 2.15 6.04
C THR A 106 -16.92 3.47 6.67
N THR A 107 -15.71 3.95 6.38
CA THR A 107 -15.15 5.19 6.92
C THR A 107 -16.06 6.40 6.64
N GLY A 108 -16.71 6.44 5.48
CA GLY A 108 -17.66 7.50 5.16
C GLY A 108 -18.84 7.58 6.13
N LYS A 109 -19.42 6.43 6.53
CA LYS A 109 -20.51 6.42 7.52
C LYS A 109 -20.05 6.87 8.89
N GLU A 110 -18.81 6.58 9.27
CA GLU A 110 -18.26 7.02 10.55
C GLU A 110 -18.08 8.54 10.57
N ILE A 111 -17.52 9.10 9.50
CA ILE A 111 -17.37 10.55 9.33
C ILE A 111 -18.75 11.23 9.33
N GLU A 112 -19.70 10.69 8.55
CA GLU A 112 -21.08 11.22 8.50
C GLU A 112 -21.76 11.16 9.87
N ALA A 113 -21.61 10.07 10.61
CA ALA A 113 -22.19 9.94 11.95
C ALA A 113 -21.60 10.95 12.95
N ALA A 114 -20.29 11.21 12.89
CA ALA A 114 -19.66 12.21 13.74
C ALA A 114 -20.12 13.64 13.39
N VAL A 115 -20.26 13.92 12.09
CA VAL A 115 -20.81 15.21 11.62
C VAL A 115 -22.25 15.40 12.12
N ILE A 116 -23.12 14.40 11.95
CA ILE A 116 -24.51 14.47 12.43
C ILE A 116 -24.55 14.67 13.96
N GLY A 117 -23.70 13.94 14.71
CA GLY A 117 -23.62 14.09 16.16
C GLY A 117 -23.30 15.53 16.60
N LEU A 118 -22.36 16.20 15.90
CA LEU A 118 -22.04 17.60 16.19
C LEU A 118 -23.17 18.56 15.79
N ILE A 119 -23.86 18.30 14.67
CA ILE A 119 -25.03 19.09 14.26
C ILE A 119 -26.14 18.99 15.33
N GLU A 120 -26.38 17.79 15.87
CA GLU A 120 -27.38 17.56 16.92
C GLU A 120 -26.98 18.22 18.25
N GLU A 121 -25.71 18.11 18.67
CA GLU A 121 -25.20 18.75 19.89
C GLU A 121 -25.27 20.30 19.82
N GLU A 122 -24.94 20.90 18.67
CA GLU A 122 -25.08 22.34 18.47
C GLU A 122 -26.55 22.79 18.43
N GLY A 123 -27.44 21.93 17.91
CA GLY A 123 -28.89 22.14 17.95
C GLY A 123 -29.45 22.18 19.37
N GLU A 124 -28.95 21.35 20.28
CA GLU A 124 -29.34 21.34 21.70
C GLU A 124 -28.73 22.51 22.50
N ALA A 125 -27.48 22.91 22.20
CA ALA A 125 -26.81 24.04 22.85
C ALA A 125 -27.53 25.39 22.58
N ILE A 126 -28.10 25.56 21.38
CA ILE A 126 -28.86 26.78 21.01
C ILE A 126 -30.26 26.80 21.68
N GLY A 127 -30.75 25.68 22.19
CA GLY A 127 -32.02 25.57 22.91
C GLY A 127 -31.97 25.98 24.39
N SER A 128 -30.79 26.27 24.94
CA SER A 128 -30.58 26.49 26.37
C SER A 128 -29.83 27.80 26.71
N GLU A 129 -30.33 28.92 26.22
CA GLU A 129 -29.98 30.24 26.76
C GLU A 129 -31.19 30.97 27.35
N GLU A 130 -31.67 30.50 28.52
CA GLU A 130 -32.25 31.34 29.58
C GLU A 130 -31.90 30.72 30.94
N GLY A 131 -30.95 31.30 31.69
CA GLY A 131 -30.73 30.89 33.08
C GLY A 131 -29.39 31.32 33.69
N GLU A 132 -29.45 32.32 34.57
CA GLU A 132 -28.39 32.96 35.36
C GLU A 132 -27.42 32.03 36.12
N ALA A 133 -26.23 32.57 36.36
CA ALA A 133 -25.19 32.07 37.27
C ALA A 133 -25.64 32.01 38.74
N ASP A 134 -25.26 30.97 39.49
CA ASP A 134 -24.34 31.01 40.65
C ASP A 134 -24.18 29.63 41.34
N LYS A 135 -22.92 29.29 41.65
CA LYS A 135 -22.37 28.41 42.72
C LYS A 135 -23.04 27.10 43.15
N GLY A 136 -22.20 26.06 43.19
CA GLY A 136 -22.21 25.08 44.28
C GLY A 136 -21.73 23.68 43.89
N ALA A 137 -20.56 23.28 44.38
CA ALA A 137 -20.09 21.90 44.39
C ALA A 137 -21.13 20.97 45.05
N ASP A 138 -21.44 19.82 44.46
CA ASP A 138 -20.83 18.52 44.83
C ASP A 138 -21.53 17.35 44.10
N GLU A 139 -20.72 16.35 43.81
CA GLU A 139 -21.03 14.92 43.59
C GLU A 139 -22.25 14.47 42.74
N GLY A 140 -21.91 13.73 41.68
CA GLY A 140 -22.60 12.45 41.42
C GLY A 140 -23.58 12.43 40.25
N THR A 141 -23.09 12.56 39.03
CA THR A 141 -23.58 11.80 37.86
C THR A 141 -22.55 11.94 36.75
N GLY A 142 -21.45 11.22 36.91
CA GLY A 142 -20.52 10.99 35.80
C GLY A 142 -21.25 10.17 34.76
N VAL A 143 -21.81 10.84 33.74
CA VAL A 143 -21.98 10.20 32.45
C VAL A 143 -20.56 9.95 31.96
N THR A 144 -20.05 8.74 32.22
CA THR A 144 -18.89 8.19 31.54
C THR A 144 -19.25 8.10 30.07
N ILE A 145 -19.01 9.17 29.32
CA ILE A 145 -18.67 9.02 27.91
C ILE A 145 -17.33 8.31 27.93
N GLU A 146 -17.38 6.98 27.85
CA GLU A 146 -16.19 6.21 27.52
C GLU A 146 -15.64 6.79 26.22
N ARG A 147 -14.40 7.28 26.28
CA ARG A 147 -13.63 7.63 25.10
C ARG A 147 -13.54 6.39 24.22
N MET A 148 -14.42 6.30 23.23
CA MET A 148 -14.36 5.30 22.19
C MET A 148 -13.16 5.63 21.30
N LYS A 149 -12.01 5.03 21.62
CA LYS A 149 -10.92 4.83 20.66
C LYS A 149 -11.48 3.91 19.56
N ARG A 150 -11.97 4.49 18.45
CA ARG A 150 -12.51 3.75 17.30
C ARG A 150 -11.38 3.55 16.28
N ASP A 151 -10.62 2.49 16.47
CA ASP A 151 -9.64 2.00 15.49
C ASP A 151 -10.35 1.07 14.49
N GLY A 152 -11.22 1.62 13.64
CA GLY A 152 -12.14 0.85 12.78
C GLY A 152 -11.73 0.72 11.30
N ALA A 153 -10.59 0.10 10.98
CA ALA A 153 -10.28 -0.22 9.58
C ALA A 153 -10.86 -1.60 9.19
N SER A 154 -12.02 -1.65 8.55
CA SER A 154 -12.46 -2.82 7.77
C SER A 154 -11.72 -2.85 6.43
N ILE A 155 -11.57 -4.01 5.76
CA ILE A 155 -11.13 -4.07 4.35
C ILE A 155 -12.09 -4.94 3.53
N GLU A 156 -12.63 -4.36 2.46
CA GLU A 156 -13.42 -5.11 1.47
C GLU A 156 -12.50 -5.94 0.56
N VAL A 157 -12.59 -7.26 0.66
CA VAL A 157 -11.87 -8.19 -0.22
C VAL A 157 -12.82 -8.68 -1.32
N PRO A 158 -12.47 -8.56 -2.62
CA PRO A 158 -13.39 -8.77 -3.76
C PRO A 158 -13.96 -10.18 -3.94
N ILE A 159 -13.59 -11.14 -3.08
CA ILE A 159 -14.08 -12.53 -3.11
C ILE A 159 -14.67 -12.97 -1.76
N LEU A 160 -14.28 -12.33 -0.65
CA LEU A 160 -14.60 -12.79 0.71
C LEU A 160 -15.58 -11.87 1.46
N GLY A 161 -15.93 -10.71 0.90
CA GLY A 161 -16.82 -9.75 1.56
C GLY A 161 -16.12 -8.96 2.68
N GLU A 162 -16.92 -8.33 3.55
CA GLU A 162 -16.46 -7.52 4.68
C GLU A 162 -15.65 -8.39 5.66
N VAL A 163 -14.36 -8.09 5.80
CA VAL A 163 -13.51 -8.70 6.83
C VAL A 163 -13.04 -7.60 7.76
N GLU A 164 -13.54 -7.64 9.00
CA GLU A 164 -13.02 -6.84 10.11
C GLU A 164 -11.55 -7.22 10.32
N ILE A 165 -10.64 -6.25 10.16
CA ILE A 165 -9.19 -6.49 10.33
C ILE A 165 -8.84 -6.81 11.79
N GLU A 166 -9.68 -6.39 12.73
CA GLU A 166 -9.59 -6.78 14.14
C GLU A 166 -9.92 -8.26 14.39
N GLY A 167 -10.58 -8.93 13.43
CA GLY A 167 -10.84 -10.37 13.46
C GLY A 167 -9.67 -11.23 12.99
N LEU A 168 -8.69 -10.64 12.28
CA LEU A 168 -7.47 -11.34 11.86
C LEU A 168 -6.35 -11.14 12.88
N SER A 169 -6.02 -12.20 13.59
CA SER A 169 -4.80 -12.21 14.39
C SER A 169 -3.58 -11.85 13.53
N LEU A 170 -2.65 -11.04 14.07
CA LEU A 170 -1.39 -10.64 13.41
C LEU A 170 -0.65 -11.79 12.69
N PRO A 171 -0.62 -13.04 13.20
CA PRO A 171 -0.06 -14.17 12.48
C PRO A 171 -0.77 -14.49 11.16
N VAL A 172 -2.11 -14.43 11.13
CA VAL A 172 -2.89 -14.69 9.91
C VAL A 172 -2.64 -13.60 8.88
N LEU A 173 -2.64 -12.33 9.31
CA LEU A 173 -2.28 -11.21 8.44
C LEU A 173 -0.88 -11.40 7.84
N THR A 174 0.09 -11.79 8.67
CA THR A 174 1.47 -12.06 8.23
C THR A 174 1.50 -13.14 7.15
N VAL A 175 0.77 -14.24 7.33
CA VAL A 175 0.71 -15.34 6.35
C VAL A 175 0.08 -14.87 5.05
N VAL A 176 -1.06 -14.17 5.10
CA VAL A 176 -1.77 -13.72 3.90
C VAL A 176 -0.90 -12.75 3.10
N MET A 177 -0.32 -11.75 3.74
CA MET A 177 0.50 -10.74 3.07
C MET A 177 1.77 -11.36 2.47
N ALA A 178 2.47 -12.21 3.23
CA ALA A 178 3.68 -12.86 2.77
C ALA A 178 3.45 -13.85 1.62
N VAL A 179 2.32 -14.58 1.61
CA VAL A 179 1.95 -15.46 0.49
C VAL A 179 1.64 -14.64 -0.76
N LEU A 180 0.89 -13.54 -0.64
CA LEU A 180 0.59 -12.68 -1.79
C LEU A 180 1.87 -12.06 -2.38
N ASP A 181 2.85 -11.76 -1.53
CA ASP A 181 4.17 -11.25 -1.92
C ASP A 181 5.03 -12.32 -2.62
N GLY A 182 5.07 -13.55 -2.12
CA GLY A 182 5.86 -14.64 -2.71
C GLY A 182 5.43 -14.98 -4.14
N PHE A 183 4.11 -14.97 -4.40
CA PHE A 183 3.57 -15.20 -5.74
C PHE A 183 3.70 -13.97 -6.68
N ASN A 184 4.62 -13.04 -6.41
CA ASN A 184 4.89 -11.91 -7.28
C ASN A 184 5.47 -12.37 -8.64
N PRO A 185 5.00 -11.82 -9.76
CA PRO A 185 5.53 -12.13 -11.08
C PRO A 185 7.05 -11.93 -11.21
N CYS A 186 7.63 -10.91 -10.58
CA CYS A 186 9.08 -10.66 -10.59
C CYS A 186 9.85 -11.81 -9.93
N ALA A 187 9.37 -12.31 -8.78
CA ALA A 187 9.95 -13.45 -8.06
C ALA A 187 9.93 -14.72 -8.92
N MET A 188 8.76 -15.07 -9.47
CA MET A 188 8.58 -16.27 -10.30
C MET A 188 9.51 -16.31 -11.53
N TRP A 189 9.71 -15.18 -12.22
CA TRP A 189 10.62 -15.10 -13.38
C TRP A 189 12.08 -15.29 -13.00
N THR A 190 12.49 -14.71 -11.88
CA THR A 190 13.87 -14.79 -11.41
C THR A 190 14.20 -16.20 -10.92
N LEU A 191 13.23 -16.86 -10.29
CA LEU A 191 13.33 -18.25 -9.88
C LEU A 191 13.47 -19.20 -11.07
N LEU A 192 12.65 -19.03 -12.12
CA LEU A 192 12.79 -19.81 -13.36
C LEU A 192 14.15 -19.61 -14.03
N PHE A 193 14.65 -18.38 -14.06
CA PHE A 193 16.00 -18.08 -14.56
C PHE A 193 17.07 -18.82 -13.75
N LEU A 194 17.00 -18.77 -12.41
CA LEU A 194 17.91 -19.49 -11.53
C LEU A 194 17.87 -21.00 -11.79
N ILE A 195 16.68 -21.60 -11.85
CA ILE A 195 16.50 -23.03 -12.13
C ILE A 195 17.14 -23.39 -13.47
N SER A 196 16.93 -22.59 -14.52
CA SER A 196 17.53 -22.83 -15.84
C SER A 196 19.06 -22.82 -15.83
N LEU A 197 19.66 -21.93 -15.03
CA LEU A 197 21.11 -21.84 -14.85
C LEU A 197 21.65 -23.07 -14.10
N LEU A 198 20.91 -23.53 -13.09
CA LEU A 198 21.33 -24.62 -12.22
C LEU A 198 21.16 -26.01 -12.86
N LEU A 199 20.10 -26.24 -13.65
CA LEU A 199 19.81 -27.53 -14.29
C LEU A 199 20.93 -28.04 -15.21
N GLY A 200 21.75 -27.15 -15.77
CA GLY A 200 22.87 -27.50 -16.65
C GLY A 200 24.14 -27.98 -15.93
N MET A 201 24.15 -28.07 -14.59
CA MET A 201 25.32 -28.47 -13.81
C MET A 201 25.37 -29.98 -13.52
N GLU A 202 26.53 -30.59 -13.78
CA GLU A 202 26.76 -32.02 -13.51
C GLU A 202 26.90 -32.35 -12.01
N ASN A 203 27.45 -31.41 -11.22
CA ASN A 203 27.74 -31.65 -9.80
C ASN A 203 26.54 -31.30 -8.90
N ARG A 204 25.87 -32.36 -8.39
CA ARG A 204 24.67 -32.25 -7.55
C ARG A 204 24.91 -31.47 -6.25
N ARG A 205 26.05 -31.66 -5.59
CA ARG A 205 26.36 -30.96 -4.32
C ARG A 205 26.52 -29.46 -4.56
N ARG A 206 27.27 -29.11 -5.60
CA ARG A 206 27.49 -27.71 -5.98
C ARG A 206 26.15 -27.02 -6.30
N MET A 207 25.27 -27.69 -7.01
CA MET A 207 23.96 -27.16 -7.37
C MET A 207 23.07 -26.85 -6.17
N TRP A 208 22.94 -27.79 -5.23
CA TRP A 208 22.18 -27.55 -4.00
C TRP A 208 22.75 -26.43 -3.16
N ILE A 209 24.08 -26.37 -3.00
CA ILE A 209 24.72 -25.30 -2.23
C ILE A 209 24.44 -23.94 -2.87
N LEU A 210 24.56 -23.85 -4.18
CA LEU A 210 24.33 -22.63 -4.94
C LEU A 210 22.85 -22.16 -4.87
N GLY A 211 21.88 -23.06 -5.04
CA GLY A 211 20.46 -22.73 -4.91
C GLY A 211 20.06 -22.33 -3.50
N VAL A 212 20.49 -23.08 -2.48
CA VAL A 212 20.21 -22.73 -1.06
C VAL A 212 20.89 -21.41 -0.69
N THR A 213 22.10 -21.14 -1.19
CA THR A 213 22.77 -19.86 -0.95
C THR A 213 21.99 -18.71 -1.58
N PHE A 214 21.45 -18.89 -2.79
CA PHE A 214 20.59 -17.89 -3.42
C PHE A 214 19.41 -17.54 -2.50
N VAL A 215 18.61 -18.55 -2.13
CA VAL A 215 17.41 -18.35 -1.31
C VAL A 215 17.74 -17.76 0.06
N ALA A 216 18.78 -18.27 0.73
CA ALA A 216 19.21 -17.73 2.02
C ALA A 216 19.72 -16.28 1.92
N THR A 217 20.41 -15.93 0.82
CA THR A 217 20.83 -14.55 0.57
C THR A 217 19.63 -13.66 0.32
N SER A 218 18.66 -14.10 -0.49
CA SER A 218 17.43 -13.38 -0.76
C SER A 218 16.66 -13.11 0.53
N ALA A 219 16.44 -14.13 1.37
CA ALA A 219 15.81 -13.99 2.68
C ALA A 219 16.51 -12.96 3.57
N GLY A 220 17.84 -13.01 3.64
CA GLY A 220 18.64 -12.06 4.41
C GLY A 220 18.52 -10.63 3.90
N VAL A 221 18.63 -10.44 2.58
CA VAL A 221 18.50 -9.13 1.93
C VAL A 221 17.09 -8.57 2.14
N TYR A 222 16.05 -9.39 1.96
CA TYR A 222 14.67 -9.00 2.16
C TYR A 222 14.39 -8.60 3.61
N PHE A 223 14.86 -9.38 4.58
CA PHE A 223 14.77 -9.03 6.00
C PHE A 223 15.50 -7.72 6.33
N LEU A 224 16.68 -7.49 5.75
CA LEU A 224 17.42 -6.22 5.91
C LEU A 224 16.61 -5.04 5.35
N PHE A 225 15.91 -5.22 4.22
CA PHE A 225 15.03 -4.18 3.69
C PHE A 225 13.83 -3.91 4.60
N LEU A 226 13.12 -4.95 5.05
CA LEU A 226 11.98 -4.80 5.97
C LEU A 226 12.37 -4.12 7.28
N SER A 227 13.54 -4.46 7.82
CA SER A 227 14.05 -3.86 9.07
C SER A 227 14.50 -2.41 8.89
N ALA A 228 15.06 -2.05 7.73
CA ALA A 228 15.49 -0.69 7.41
C ALA A 228 14.35 0.22 6.91
N TRP A 229 13.15 -0.33 6.68
CA TRP A 229 12.03 0.33 6.02
C TRP A 229 11.49 1.56 6.77
N LEU A 230 11.46 1.53 8.12
CA LEU A 230 10.84 2.58 8.94
C LEU A 230 11.51 3.97 8.81
N ASN A 231 12.74 4.07 8.33
CA ASN A 231 13.41 5.36 8.10
C ASN A 231 13.29 5.87 6.65
N LEU A 232 12.58 5.14 5.77
CA LEU A 232 12.66 5.29 4.31
C LEU A 232 11.38 5.85 3.66
N PHE A 233 10.48 6.50 4.41
CA PHE A 233 9.29 7.15 3.86
C PHE A 233 9.60 8.24 2.79
N LEU A 234 10.84 8.77 2.77
CA LEU A 234 11.34 9.66 1.72
C LEU A 234 11.55 8.98 0.34
N PHE A 235 11.42 7.66 0.24
CA PHE A 235 11.58 6.94 -1.03
C PHE A 235 10.30 6.87 -1.86
N VAL A 236 9.12 7.10 -1.28
CA VAL A 236 7.82 7.00 -1.97
C VAL A 236 7.73 7.95 -3.18
N GLY A 237 8.35 9.13 -3.11
CA GLY A 237 8.46 10.05 -4.25
C GLY A 237 9.47 9.63 -5.34
N MET A 238 10.49 8.82 -4.99
CA MET A 238 11.51 8.32 -5.92
C MET A 238 11.05 7.05 -6.66
N VAL A 239 10.12 6.28 -6.06
CA VAL A 239 9.59 5.02 -6.61
C VAL A 239 8.85 5.25 -7.92
N GLY A 240 8.20 6.40 -8.15
CA GLY A 240 7.45 6.66 -9.37
C GLY A 240 8.28 6.55 -10.65
N TRP A 241 9.47 7.16 -10.67
CA TRP A 241 10.36 7.14 -11.84
C TRP A 241 11.05 5.78 -12.00
N ILE A 242 11.45 5.14 -10.89
CA ILE A 242 12.06 3.80 -10.90
C ILE A 242 11.04 2.76 -11.39
N ARG A 243 9.79 2.84 -10.94
CA ARG A 243 8.68 1.99 -11.39
C ARG A 243 8.39 2.21 -12.87
N GLY A 244 8.37 3.46 -13.34
CA GLY A 244 8.22 3.76 -14.76
C GLY A 244 9.35 3.15 -15.61
N LEU A 245 10.59 3.21 -15.12
CA LEU A 245 11.75 2.61 -15.79
C LEU A 245 11.68 1.08 -15.81
N ILE A 246 11.29 0.43 -14.70
CA ILE A 246 11.10 -1.03 -14.66
C ILE A 246 9.94 -1.45 -15.55
N GLY A 247 8.82 -0.71 -15.53
CA GLY A 247 7.68 -0.92 -16.42
C GLY A 247 8.09 -0.84 -17.89
N LEU A 248 8.89 0.17 -18.26
CA LEU A 248 9.48 0.31 -19.60
C LEU A 248 10.31 -0.92 -19.99
N VAL A 249 11.20 -1.36 -19.10
CA VAL A 249 12.04 -2.55 -19.34
C VAL A 249 11.19 -3.81 -19.44
N ALA A 250 10.17 -3.98 -18.60
CA ALA A 250 9.25 -5.12 -18.63
C ALA A 250 8.41 -5.14 -19.91
N VAL A 251 7.90 -3.99 -20.37
CA VAL A 251 7.20 -3.87 -21.67
C VAL A 251 8.15 -4.19 -22.83
N GLY A 252 9.39 -3.68 -22.78
CA GLY A 252 10.41 -3.98 -23.78
C GLY A 252 10.77 -5.47 -23.83
N ALA A 253 11.02 -6.08 -22.68
CA ALA A 253 11.35 -7.50 -22.56
C ALA A 253 10.16 -8.40 -22.93
N GLY A 254 8.95 -8.06 -22.47
CA GLY A 254 7.71 -8.76 -22.83
C GLY A 254 7.41 -8.67 -24.32
N GLY A 255 7.57 -7.48 -24.91
CA GLY A 255 7.42 -7.26 -26.35
C GLY A 255 8.45 -8.03 -27.16
N TYR A 256 9.70 -8.07 -26.70
CA TYR A 256 10.75 -8.91 -27.30
C TYR A 256 10.40 -10.40 -27.23
N TYR A 257 9.92 -10.91 -26.09
CA TYR A 257 9.53 -12.32 -25.97
C TYR A 257 8.33 -12.71 -26.85
N LEU A 258 7.33 -11.83 -26.99
CA LEU A 258 6.22 -12.06 -27.92
C LEU A 258 6.66 -11.99 -29.38
N TRP A 259 7.53 -11.04 -29.72
CA TRP A 259 8.10 -10.93 -31.06
C TRP A 259 8.93 -12.17 -31.42
N ASP A 260 9.78 -12.64 -30.50
CA ASP A 260 10.56 -13.86 -30.65
C ASP A 260 9.66 -15.10 -30.82
N PHE A 261 8.55 -15.20 -30.08
CA PHE A 261 7.57 -16.27 -30.27
C PHE A 261 6.90 -16.26 -31.66
N CYS A 262 6.61 -15.07 -32.19
CA CYS A 262 6.00 -14.90 -33.52
C CYS A 262 6.98 -15.19 -34.66
N VAL A 263 8.26 -14.84 -34.50
CA VAL A 263 9.30 -14.97 -35.54
C VAL A 263 10.01 -16.33 -35.47
N ASN A 264 10.37 -16.83 -34.29
CA ASN A 264 11.06 -18.11 -34.11
C ASN A 264 10.09 -19.28 -33.88
N ARG A 265 9.62 -19.86 -34.99
CA ARG A 265 8.69 -21.00 -34.99
C ARG A 265 9.29 -22.32 -34.46
N GLU A 266 10.62 -22.42 -34.37
CA GLU A 266 11.36 -23.62 -33.93
C GLU A 266 11.83 -23.56 -32.45
N GLY A 267 11.55 -22.47 -31.71
CA GLY A 267 12.02 -22.33 -30.32
C GLY A 267 13.54 -22.22 -30.16
N GLY A 268 14.25 -22.04 -31.28
CA GLY A 268 15.68 -21.74 -31.35
C GLY A 268 15.92 -20.24 -31.46
N CYS A 269 16.98 -19.76 -30.80
CA CYS A 269 17.40 -18.36 -30.77
C CYS A 269 17.88 -17.90 -32.16
N GLY A 270 17.00 -17.27 -32.94
CA GLY A 270 17.22 -16.96 -34.36
C GLY A 270 18.18 -15.80 -34.69
N VAL A 271 18.82 -15.14 -33.72
CA VAL A 271 19.58 -13.89 -33.97
C VAL A 271 21.11 -14.02 -33.78
N MET A 272 21.63 -15.21 -33.45
CA MET A 272 23.07 -15.46 -33.52
C MET A 272 23.35 -16.83 -34.09
N GLY A 273 24.07 -16.89 -35.22
CA GLY A 273 24.49 -18.15 -35.85
C GLY A 273 25.03 -19.12 -34.81
N ASP A 274 24.57 -20.37 -34.91
CA ASP A 274 24.76 -21.43 -33.90
C ASP A 274 26.21 -21.56 -33.42
N GLU A 275 27.21 -21.32 -34.28
CA GLU A 275 28.62 -21.34 -33.89
C GLU A 275 29.05 -20.24 -32.91
N LYS A 276 28.54 -19.01 -33.05
CA LYS A 276 28.88 -17.90 -32.13
C LYS A 276 28.15 -18.08 -30.80
N ARG A 277 26.90 -18.52 -30.84
CA ARG A 277 26.11 -18.85 -29.64
C ARG A 277 26.75 -20.01 -28.89
N GLN A 278 27.14 -21.10 -29.58
CA GLN A 278 27.87 -22.20 -28.96
C GLN A 278 29.22 -21.75 -28.41
N LYS A 279 30.01 -20.92 -29.11
CA LYS A 279 31.27 -20.40 -28.56
C LYS A 279 31.10 -19.50 -27.35
N VAL A 280 30.08 -18.65 -27.32
CA VAL A 280 29.77 -17.80 -26.15
C VAL A 280 29.23 -18.64 -25.01
N PHE A 281 28.33 -19.57 -25.30
CA PHE A 281 27.76 -20.48 -24.32
C PHE A 281 28.81 -21.47 -23.78
N GLU A 282 29.73 -21.97 -24.59
CA GLU A 282 30.89 -22.78 -24.18
C GLU A 282 31.96 -21.97 -23.46
N LYS A 283 32.16 -20.69 -23.81
CA LYS A 283 33.00 -19.79 -23.01
C LYS A 283 32.37 -19.50 -21.67
N LEU A 284 31.06 -19.25 -21.60
CA LEU A 284 30.30 -19.10 -20.35
C LEU A 284 30.31 -20.40 -19.56
N LYS A 285 30.02 -21.55 -20.19
CA LYS A 285 30.13 -22.89 -19.58
C LYS A 285 31.55 -23.15 -19.11
N GLY A 286 32.56 -22.80 -19.88
CA GLY A 286 33.98 -22.96 -19.55
C GLY A 286 34.40 -22.02 -18.43
N ILE A 287 33.86 -20.81 -18.35
CA ILE A 287 34.08 -19.90 -17.22
C ILE A 287 33.34 -20.41 -15.97
N VAL A 288 32.15 -20.98 -16.10
CA VAL A 288 31.32 -21.46 -14.97
C VAL A 288 31.75 -22.86 -14.46
N LEU A 289 32.10 -23.79 -15.36
CA LEU A 289 32.52 -25.16 -15.06
C LEU A 289 34.01 -25.26 -14.71
N ARG A 290 34.87 -24.40 -15.27
CA ARG A 290 36.34 -24.51 -15.13
C ARG A 290 36.93 -23.58 -14.05
N GLN A 291 36.13 -22.75 -13.36
CA GLN A 291 36.61 -21.84 -12.32
C GLN A 291 35.98 -22.07 -10.93
N ARG A 292 36.75 -21.65 -9.91
CA ARG A 292 36.59 -21.89 -8.46
C ARG A 292 35.13 -21.75 -8.01
N PHE A 293 34.66 -22.74 -7.26
CA PHE A 293 33.37 -22.76 -6.55
C PHE A 293 32.99 -21.39 -5.94
N TRP A 294 33.98 -20.70 -5.37
CA TRP A 294 33.87 -19.36 -4.79
C TRP A 294 33.39 -18.25 -5.73
N MET A 295 33.81 -18.23 -7.01
CA MET A 295 33.32 -17.22 -7.95
C MET A 295 31.85 -17.46 -8.34
N ALA A 296 31.44 -18.72 -8.44
CA ALA A 296 30.03 -19.04 -8.65
C ALA A 296 29.18 -18.68 -7.43
N LEU A 297 29.70 -18.91 -6.22
CA LEU A 297 29.05 -18.52 -4.97
C LEU A 297 28.86 -16.99 -4.91
N MET A 298 29.93 -16.22 -5.18
CA MET A 298 29.85 -14.75 -5.22
C MET A 298 28.86 -14.27 -6.30
N GLY A 299 28.89 -14.87 -7.49
CA GLY A 299 27.97 -14.51 -8.57
C GLY A 299 26.50 -14.72 -8.20
N ILE A 300 26.20 -15.80 -7.48
CA ILE A 300 24.84 -16.07 -6.99
C ILE A 300 24.41 -15.10 -5.89
N VAL A 301 25.29 -14.79 -4.95
CA VAL A 301 25.00 -13.79 -3.90
C VAL A 301 24.70 -12.43 -4.54
N LEU A 302 25.51 -12.00 -5.49
CA LEU A 302 25.31 -10.73 -6.20
C LEU A 302 24.03 -10.73 -7.04
N LEU A 303 23.72 -11.86 -7.69
CA LEU A 303 22.47 -12.03 -8.41
C LEU A 303 21.26 -11.95 -7.47
N ALA A 304 21.32 -12.60 -6.30
CA ALA A 304 20.24 -12.57 -5.31
C ALA A 304 19.99 -11.13 -4.83
N VAL A 305 21.03 -10.38 -4.50
CA VAL A 305 20.92 -8.96 -4.11
C VAL A 305 20.26 -8.13 -5.23
N ALA A 306 20.73 -8.28 -6.47
CA ALA A 306 20.19 -7.54 -7.61
C ALA A 306 18.71 -7.88 -7.88
N VAL A 307 18.34 -9.15 -7.77
CA VAL A 307 16.96 -9.62 -7.94
C VAL A 307 16.05 -9.06 -6.85
N ASN A 308 16.45 -9.14 -5.59
CA ASN A 308 15.66 -8.63 -4.47
C ASN A 308 15.44 -7.11 -4.56
N MET A 309 16.40 -6.37 -5.12
CA MET A 309 16.23 -4.94 -5.36
C MET A 309 15.15 -4.63 -6.41
N VAL A 310 14.99 -5.49 -7.42
CA VAL A 310 13.91 -5.36 -8.42
C VAL A 310 12.58 -5.79 -7.82
N GLU A 311 12.57 -6.92 -7.10
CA GLU A 311 11.40 -7.47 -6.41
C GLU A 311 10.79 -6.49 -5.42
N LEU A 312 11.62 -5.83 -4.61
CA LEU A 312 11.19 -4.79 -3.67
C LEU A 312 10.38 -3.70 -4.37
N VAL A 313 10.72 -3.33 -5.61
CA VAL A 313 9.96 -2.31 -6.36
C VAL A 313 8.66 -2.88 -6.94
N CYS A 314 8.63 -4.18 -7.28
CA CYS A 314 7.45 -4.87 -7.80
C CYS A 314 6.39 -5.15 -6.73
N SER A 315 6.77 -5.37 -5.47
CA SER A 315 5.85 -5.72 -4.37
C SER A 315 5.84 -4.78 -3.18
N ALA A 316 6.58 -3.66 -3.23
CA ALA A 316 6.80 -2.70 -2.13
C ALA A 316 5.56 -2.33 -1.30
N GLY A 317 4.37 -2.32 -1.91
CA GLY A 317 3.12 -1.99 -1.23
C GLY A 317 2.74 -2.97 -0.12
N LEU A 318 2.93 -4.28 -0.32
CA LEU A 318 2.53 -5.29 0.68
C LEU A 318 3.39 -5.20 1.96
N PRO A 319 4.74 -5.15 1.88
CA PRO A 319 5.60 -4.86 3.02
C PRO A 319 5.30 -3.53 3.72
N ALA A 320 4.98 -2.48 2.96
CA ALA A 320 4.71 -1.17 3.53
C ALA A 320 3.47 -1.19 4.42
N VAL A 321 2.36 -1.77 3.93
CA VAL A 321 1.12 -1.90 4.71
C VAL A 321 1.35 -2.80 5.93
N TYR A 322 2.05 -3.93 5.75
CA TYR A 322 2.32 -4.85 6.85
C TYR A 322 3.18 -4.22 7.96
N THR A 323 4.28 -3.55 7.61
CA THR A 323 5.16 -2.89 8.58
C THR A 323 4.47 -1.71 9.27
N GLN A 324 3.58 -1.00 8.56
CA GLN A 324 2.75 0.05 9.14
C GLN A 324 1.80 -0.53 10.20
N ILE A 325 1.04 -1.59 9.89
CA ILE A 325 0.16 -2.25 10.87
C ILE A 325 0.96 -2.76 12.08
N LEU A 326 2.15 -3.32 11.83
CA LEU A 326 3.02 -3.83 12.89
C LEU A 326 3.55 -2.71 13.80
N SER A 327 3.80 -1.53 13.25
CA SER A 327 4.21 -0.34 14.03
C SER A 327 3.08 0.27 14.86
N MET A 328 1.84 0.23 14.34
CA MET A 328 0.65 0.72 15.05
C MET A 328 0.17 -0.23 16.15
N SER A 329 0.62 -1.49 16.14
CA SER A 329 0.24 -2.51 17.12
C SER A 329 1.00 -2.40 18.48
N GLU A 330 1.74 -1.31 18.72
CA GLU A 330 2.52 -1.05 19.95
C GLU A 330 3.37 -2.24 20.45
N LEU A 331 3.98 -3.00 19.52
CA LEU A 331 4.73 -4.20 19.87
C LEU A 331 6.11 -3.89 20.48
N SER A 332 6.56 -4.77 21.37
CA SER A 332 7.95 -4.75 21.82
C SER A 332 8.91 -5.03 20.64
N SER A 333 10.12 -4.46 20.67
CA SER A 333 11.07 -4.57 19.53
C SER A 333 11.37 -6.02 19.14
N TRP A 334 11.44 -6.95 20.09
CA TRP A 334 11.66 -8.37 19.77
C TRP A 334 10.47 -9.00 19.03
N GLN A 335 9.24 -8.71 19.46
CA GLN A 335 8.02 -9.20 18.78
C GLN A 335 7.94 -8.65 17.36
N TYR A 336 8.27 -7.37 17.16
CA TYR A 336 8.35 -6.75 15.85
C TYR A 336 9.28 -7.52 14.90
N TYR A 337 10.54 -7.75 15.32
CA TYR A 337 11.50 -8.50 14.48
C TYR A 337 11.11 -9.97 14.29
N MET A 338 10.45 -10.59 15.27
CA MET A 338 9.95 -11.95 15.14
C MET A 338 8.87 -12.07 14.05
N TYR A 339 7.97 -11.08 13.99
CA TYR A 339 6.97 -10.97 12.93
C TYR A 339 7.61 -10.71 11.56
N LEU A 340 8.65 -9.86 11.47
CA LEU A 340 9.41 -9.69 10.22
C LEU A 340 10.10 -10.99 9.76
N VAL A 341 10.72 -11.73 10.68
CA VAL A 341 11.31 -13.04 10.35
C VAL A 341 10.21 -14.02 9.91
N PHE A 342 9.07 -14.02 10.58
CA PHE A 342 7.94 -14.87 10.22
C PHE A 342 7.40 -14.54 8.82
N TYR A 343 7.27 -13.25 8.50
CA TYR A 343 6.93 -12.78 7.16
C TYR A 343 7.91 -13.33 6.13
N VAL A 344 9.22 -13.12 6.32
CA VAL A 344 10.27 -13.57 5.39
C VAL A 344 10.26 -15.09 5.20
N LEU A 345 9.99 -15.86 6.26
CA LEU A 345 9.90 -17.31 6.19
C LEU A 345 8.74 -17.79 5.33
N ILE A 346 7.57 -17.16 5.46
CA ILE A 346 6.41 -17.50 4.64
C ILE A 346 6.62 -17.06 3.19
N PHE A 347 7.15 -15.86 2.98
CA PHE A 347 7.51 -15.31 1.68
C PHE A 347 8.56 -16.15 0.93
N MET A 348 9.48 -16.81 1.64
CA MET A 348 10.49 -17.68 1.01
C MET A 348 9.99 -19.11 0.80
N LEU A 349 8.82 -19.47 1.34
CA LEU A 349 8.35 -20.85 1.38
C LEU A 349 7.93 -21.33 -0.01
N ASP A 350 7.25 -20.50 -0.79
CA ASP A 350 6.84 -20.80 -2.16
C ASP A 350 8.04 -20.85 -3.11
N ASP A 351 9.00 -19.93 -2.95
CA ASP A 351 10.28 -19.96 -3.66
C ASP A 351 11.05 -21.26 -3.43
N LEU A 352 11.15 -21.68 -2.17
CA LEU A 352 11.72 -22.98 -1.81
C LEU A 352 10.91 -24.10 -2.46
N PHE A 353 9.58 -24.11 -2.31
CA PHE A 353 8.71 -25.15 -2.84
C PHE A 353 8.89 -25.32 -4.36
N VAL A 354 8.86 -24.23 -5.13
CA VAL A 354 9.06 -24.24 -6.58
C VAL A 354 10.49 -24.63 -6.93
N PHE A 355 11.50 -24.13 -6.21
CA PHE A 355 12.90 -24.54 -6.41
C PHE A 355 13.10 -26.05 -6.20
N PHE A 356 12.65 -26.59 -5.06
CA PHE A 356 12.78 -28.01 -4.71
C PHE A 356 12.04 -28.89 -5.72
N THR A 357 10.79 -28.56 -6.05
CA THR A 357 9.99 -29.32 -7.02
C THR A 357 10.60 -29.27 -8.41
N ALA A 358 11.06 -28.12 -8.89
CA ALA A 358 11.75 -28.00 -10.17
C ALA A 358 13.04 -28.81 -10.21
N MET A 359 13.83 -28.74 -9.13
CA MET A 359 15.12 -29.43 -9.02
C MET A 359 14.99 -30.96 -9.03
N ILE A 360 13.88 -31.48 -8.50
CA ILE A 360 13.55 -32.91 -8.51
C ILE A 360 12.88 -33.31 -9.84
N THR A 361 11.93 -32.52 -10.33
CA THR A 361 11.02 -32.88 -11.44
C THR A 361 11.60 -32.61 -12.82
N LEU A 362 12.24 -31.44 -13.05
CA LEU A 362 12.81 -31.07 -14.36
C LEU A 362 14.08 -31.85 -14.70
N ARG A 363 14.59 -32.66 -13.77
CA ARG A 363 15.59 -33.70 -14.08
C ARG A 363 15.00 -34.91 -14.81
N ALA A 364 13.69 -35.17 -14.66
CA ALA A 364 13.01 -36.29 -15.28
C ALA A 364 12.47 -35.96 -16.68
N VAL A 365 12.31 -34.67 -16.99
CA VAL A 365 11.80 -34.17 -18.27
C VAL A 365 12.86 -33.24 -18.85
N GLY A 366 13.69 -33.75 -19.77
CA GLY A 366 14.55 -32.87 -20.56
C GLY A 366 13.70 -31.79 -21.20
N ILE A 367 14.08 -30.52 -21.03
CA ILE A 367 13.32 -29.35 -21.52
C ILE A 367 13.13 -29.51 -23.03
N GLU A 368 11.99 -30.06 -23.46
CA GLU A 368 11.62 -30.10 -24.87
C GLU A 368 11.44 -28.65 -25.35
N SER A 369 11.94 -28.35 -26.54
CA SER A 369 11.86 -27.03 -27.18
C SER A 369 10.44 -26.45 -27.25
N LYS A 370 9.41 -27.31 -27.15
CA LYS A 370 7.99 -26.91 -27.08
C LYS A 370 7.65 -26.19 -25.77
N TYR A 371 8.13 -26.65 -24.62
CA TYR A 371 7.83 -26.02 -23.32
C TYR A 371 8.51 -24.65 -23.18
N ALA A 372 9.74 -24.52 -23.65
CA ALA A 372 10.44 -23.23 -23.69
C ALA A 372 9.67 -22.21 -24.54
N ARG A 373 9.13 -22.63 -25.68
CA ARG A 373 8.34 -21.77 -26.57
C ARG A 373 7.03 -21.29 -25.92
N TYR A 374 6.26 -22.18 -25.30
CA TYR A 374 5.02 -21.78 -24.59
C TYR A 374 5.31 -20.95 -23.33
N SER A 375 6.43 -21.20 -22.66
CA SER A 375 6.90 -20.38 -21.53
C SER A 375 7.21 -18.94 -21.97
N HIS A 376 7.87 -18.74 -23.11
CA HIS A 376 8.11 -17.39 -23.66
C HIS A 376 6.81 -16.65 -24.02
N LEU A 377 5.79 -17.36 -24.52
CA LEU A 377 4.48 -16.75 -24.83
C LEU A 377 3.75 -16.32 -23.56
N ILE A 378 3.57 -17.25 -22.61
CA ILE A 378 2.84 -16.99 -21.36
C ILE A 378 3.58 -15.92 -20.56
N GLY A 379 4.90 -16.01 -20.52
CA GLY A 379 5.76 -15.09 -19.80
C GLY A 379 5.91 -13.73 -20.40
N GLY A 380 6.13 -13.66 -21.72
CA GLY A 380 6.13 -12.40 -22.45
C GLY A 380 4.79 -11.69 -22.32
N GLY A 381 3.68 -12.43 -22.44
CA GLY A 381 2.33 -11.91 -22.23
C GLY A 381 2.12 -11.36 -20.81
N LEU A 382 2.46 -12.14 -19.78
CA LEU A 382 2.34 -11.73 -18.39
C LEU A 382 3.21 -10.49 -18.08
N MET A 383 4.49 -10.51 -18.47
CA MET A 383 5.40 -9.36 -18.29
C MET A 383 4.93 -8.11 -19.01
N LEU A 384 4.34 -8.25 -20.20
CA LEU A 384 3.84 -7.11 -20.97
C LEU A 384 2.58 -6.52 -20.32
N VAL A 385 1.64 -7.36 -19.89
CA VAL A 385 0.44 -6.91 -19.15
C VAL A 385 0.84 -6.19 -17.86
N LEU A 386 1.74 -6.79 -17.06
CA LEU A 386 2.20 -6.20 -15.81
C LEU A 386 3.01 -4.92 -16.03
N GLY A 387 3.88 -4.90 -17.04
CA GLY A 387 4.66 -3.72 -17.41
C GLY A 387 3.77 -2.56 -17.87
N LEU A 388 2.73 -2.84 -18.67
CA LEU A 388 1.73 -1.86 -19.08
C LEU A 388 0.92 -1.36 -17.88
N LEU A 389 0.51 -2.24 -16.97
CA LEU A 389 -0.20 -1.85 -15.75
C LEU A 389 0.69 -0.97 -14.86
N LEU A 390 1.95 -1.31 -14.64
CA LEU A 390 2.89 -0.48 -13.87
C LEU A 390 3.12 0.90 -14.50
N TRP A 391 3.06 1.01 -15.82
CA TRP A 391 3.26 2.28 -16.54
C TRP A 391 1.99 3.13 -16.60
N PHE A 392 0.84 2.54 -16.95
CA PHE A 392 -0.39 3.31 -17.21
C PHE A 392 -1.35 3.37 -16.03
N LYS A 393 -1.42 2.33 -15.18
CA LYS A 393 -2.33 2.24 -14.03
C LYS A 393 -1.69 1.49 -12.85
N PRO A 394 -0.66 2.08 -12.20
CA PRO A 394 0.00 1.44 -11.06
C PRO A 394 -0.97 1.18 -9.89
N GLU A 395 -2.06 1.96 -9.80
CA GLU A 395 -3.17 1.82 -8.86
C GLU A 395 -3.86 0.45 -8.91
N VAL A 396 -3.85 -0.24 -10.07
CA VAL A 396 -4.50 -1.56 -10.19
C VAL A 396 -3.65 -2.67 -9.56
N LEU A 397 -2.33 -2.46 -9.45
CA LEU A 397 -1.38 -3.43 -8.90
C LEU A 397 -1.05 -3.15 -7.43
N MET A 398 -1.16 -1.90 -7.01
CA MET A 398 -1.15 -1.52 -5.60
C MET A 398 -2.58 -1.68 -5.10
N PHE A 399 -2.92 -2.80 -4.48
CA PHE A 399 -4.22 -2.99 -3.82
C PHE A 399 -4.55 -1.76 -2.93
N GLY A 400 -5.37 -0.83 -3.44
CA GLY A 400 -5.73 0.46 -2.84
C GLY A 400 -6.90 1.14 -3.55
#